data_AF-A7STR8-F1
#
_entry.id   AF-A7STR8-F1
#
_cell.length_a   1.000
_cell.length_b   1.000
_cell.length_c   1.000
_cell.angle_alpha   90.00
_cell.angle_beta   90.00
_cell.angle_gamma   90.00
#
_symmetry.space_group_name_H-M   'P 1'
#
loop_
_entity.id
_entity.type
_entity.pdbx_description
1 polymer ?
#
loop_
_entity_poly.entity_id
_entity_poly.type
_entity_poly.pdbx_seq_one_letter_code
_entity_poly.pdbx_strand_id
1 'polypeptide(L)'
;MCLSFTGGLDDALHNIISLAHTNRIPVVFSLRRQILGRAVCKKVPVSAVGIFNYDGAQDLFKNLMELTENGRKVYAERWNAAQEALREE
;
A
#
# COMPACT_ATOMS: atom_id res chain seq x y z
N MET A 1 -12.84 23.23 9.62
CA MET A 1 -11.78 22.61 10.44
C MET A 1 -12.18 21.16 10.69
N CYS A 2 -11.81 20.23 9.81
CA CYS A 2 -12.13 18.81 10.02
C CYS A 2 -11.07 18.23 10.97
N LEU A 3 -11.46 18.10 12.24
CA LEU A 3 -10.77 17.31 13.24
C LEU A 3 -10.74 15.86 12.75
N SER A 4 -9.56 15.26 12.75
CA SER A 4 -9.33 13.83 12.52
C SER A 4 -10.32 13.00 13.34
N PHE A 5 -11.30 12.42 12.67
CA PHE A 5 -12.34 11.62 13.32
C PHE A 5 -11.76 10.24 13.62
N THR A 6 -11.66 9.88 14.90
CA THR A 6 -11.42 8.51 15.35
C THR A 6 -12.54 7.62 14.82
N GLY A 7 -12.23 6.70 13.91
CA GLY A 7 -13.18 5.87 13.16
C GLY A 7 -13.31 6.23 11.66
N GLY A 8 -12.33 6.96 11.09
CA GLY A 8 -12.35 7.40 9.69
C GLY A 8 -11.87 6.36 8.67
N LEU A 9 -11.72 6.80 7.42
CA LEU A 9 -11.19 5.96 6.33
C LEU A 9 -9.77 5.44 6.65
N ASP A 10 -8.94 6.27 7.26
CA ASP A 10 -7.56 5.94 7.61
C ASP A 10 -7.49 4.84 8.68
N ASP A 11 -8.40 4.85 9.67
CA ASP A 11 -8.48 3.82 10.69
C ASP A 11 -8.90 2.46 10.10
N ALA A 12 -9.87 2.47 9.18
CA ALA A 12 -10.28 1.27 8.46
C ALA A 12 -9.12 0.71 7.61
N LEU A 13 -8.38 1.57 6.91
CA LEU A 13 -7.19 1.16 6.15
C LEU A 13 -6.09 0.62 7.07
N HIS A 14 -5.83 1.27 8.20
CA HIS A 14 -4.86 0.81 9.18
C HIS A 14 -5.21 -0.59 9.71
N ASN A 15 -6.47 -0.82 10.05
CA ASN A 15 -6.95 -2.14 10.47
C ASN A 15 -6.75 -3.21 9.39
N ILE A 16 -7.06 -2.90 8.12
CA ILE A 16 -6.86 -3.82 6.99
C ILE A 16 -5.37 -4.17 6.85
N ILE A 17 -4.50 -3.17 6.90
CA ILE A 17 -3.05 -3.36 6.79
C ILE A 17 -2.55 -4.25 7.94
N SER A 18 -2.94 -3.95 9.18
CA SER A 18 -2.58 -4.73 10.36
C SER A 18 -3.06 -6.19 10.28
N LEU A 19 -4.27 -6.43 9.79
CA LEU A 19 -4.79 -7.77 9.54
C LEU A 19 -4.02 -8.49 8.43
N ALA A 20 -3.67 -7.80 7.35
CA ALA A 20 -2.88 -8.37 6.27
C ALA A 20 -1.49 -8.80 6.78
N HIS A 21 -0.83 -7.96 7.58
CA HIS A 21 0.47 -8.30 8.18
C HIS A 21 0.39 -9.51 9.12
N THR A 22 -0.62 -9.55 9.99
CA THR A 22 -0.83 -10.69 10.90
C THR A 22 -0.98 -12.01 10.14
N ASN A 23 -1.67 -11.97 9.00
CA ASN A 23 -1.89 -13.13 8.14
C ASN A 23 -0.78 -13.35 7.09
N ARG A 24 0.32 -12.59 7.14
CA ARG A 24 1.43 -12.63 6.17
C ARG A 24 1.00 -12.41 4.71
N ILE A 25 -0.02 -11.59 4.50
CA ILE A 25 -0.51 -11.19 3.18
C ILE A 25 0.27 -9.96 2.72
N PRO A 26 0.89 -9.99 1.52
CA PRO A 26 1.63 -8.84 1.01
C PRO A 26 0.69 -7.68 0.65
N VAL A 27 1.02 -6.48 1.14
CA VAL A 27 0.32 -5.24 0.83
C VAL A 27 1.18 -4.38 -0.10
N VAL A 28 0.59 -3.91 -1.20
CA VAL A 28 1.23 -3.02 -2.17
C VAL A 28 0.41 -1.76 -2.32
N PHE A 29 1.08 -0.60 -2.32
CA PHE A 29 0.42 0.67 -2.55
C PHE A 29 0.32 0.97 -4.04
N SER A 30 -0.87 1.36 -4.48
CA SER A 30 -1.09 1.83 -5.85
C SER A 30 -0.82 3.32 -5.97
N LEU A 31 -0.40 3.78 -7.15
CA LEU A 31 -0.12 5.20 -7.40
C LEU A 31 -1.40 6.06 -7.47
N ARG A 32 -2.52 5.53 -7.98
CA ARG A 32 -3.77 6.30 -8.19
C ARG A 32 -5.02 5.44 -7.99
N ARG A 33 -5.89 5.87 -7.07
CA ARG A 33 -7.23 5.26 -6.81
C ARG A 33 -8.16 5.16 -8.03
N GLN A 34 -7.99 6.04 -9.02
CA GLN A 34 -8.76 5.99 -10.27
C GLN A 34 -8.33 4.82 -11.17
N ILE A 35 -7.04 4.47 -11.16
CA ILE A 35 -6.52 3.35 -11.94
C ILE A 35 -7.01 2.03 -11.35
N LEU A 36 -7.02 1.89 -10.02
CA LEU A 36 -7.59 0.73 -9.36
C LEU A 36 -9.06 0.52 -9.74
N GLY A 37 -9.88 1.58 -9.70
CA GLY A 37 -11.28 1.49 -10.10
C GLY A 37 -11.46 1.00 -11.54
N ARG A 38 -10.66 1.54 -12.48
CA ARG A 38 -10.67 1.08 -13.88
C ARG A 38 -10.22 -0.37 -14.03
N ALA A 39 -9.21 -0.80 -13.27
CA ALA A 39 -8.70 -2.18 -13.31
C ALA A 39 -9.76 -3.21 -12.87
N VAL A 40 -10.67 -2.83 -11.96
CA VAL A 40 -11.80 -3.67 -11.53
C VAL A 40 -13.13 -3.33 -12.24
N CYS A 41 -13.06 -2.64 -13.38
CA CYS A 41 -14.23 -2.25 -14.19
C CYS A 41 -15.28 -1.43 -13.43
N LYS A 42 -14.87 -0.63 -12.45
CA LYS A 42 -15.73 0.31 -11.70
C LYS A 42 -15.47 1.75 -12.16
N LYS A 43 -16.54 2.51 -12.39
CA LYS A 43 -16.48 3.94 -12.81
C LYS A 43 -16.19 4.90 -11.65
N VAL A 44 -15.95 4.38 -10.44
CA VAL A 44 -15.70 5.16 -9.23
C VAL A 44 -14.27 4.94 -8.74
N PRO A 45 -13.66 5.92 -8.05
CA PRO A 45 -12.37 5.72 -7.40
C PRO A 45 -12.45 4.60 -6.36
N VAL A 46 -11.48 3.69 -6.39
CA VAL A 46 -11.38 2.56 -5.44
C VAL A 46 -10.13 2.76 -4.58
N SER A 47 -10.30 2.70 -3.27
CA SER A 47 -9.23 2.91 -2.29
C SER A 47 -8.37 1.67 -2.06
N ALA A 48 -8.98 0.49 -2.02
CA ALA A 48 -8.29 -0.77 -1.79
C ALA A 48 -8.94 -1.91 -2.58
N VAL A 49 -8.15 -2.92 -2.95
CA VAL A 49 -8.59 -4.14 -3.64
C VAL A 49 -7.89 -5.34 -3.00
N GLY A 50 -8.63 -6.41 -2.76
CA GLY A 50 -8.09 -7.70 -2.33
C GLY A 50 -8.01 -8.67 -3.51
N ILE A 51 -6.87 -9.33 -3.68
CA ILE A 51 -6.68 -10.39 -4.68
C ILE A 51 -6.78 -11.73 -3.95
N PHE A 52 -7.81 -12.52 -4.26
CA PHE A 52 -8.03 -13.83 -3.64
C PHE A 52 -7.26 -14.95 -4.33
N ASN A 53 -7.18 -14.88 -5.66
CA ASN A 53 -6.43 -15.83 -6.48
C ASN A 53 -5.78 -15.08 -7.64
N TYR A 54 -4.50 -15.33 -7.87
CA TYR A 54 -3.72 -14.75 -8.96
C TYR A 54 -3.27 -15.81 -9.96
N ASP A 55 -3.91 -16.98 -9.96
CA ASP A 55 -3.65 -18.04 -10.93
C ASP A 55 -3.79 -17.52 -12.37
N GLY A 56 -2.79 -17.81 -13.21
CA GLY A 56 -2.62 -17.26 -14.55
C GLY A 56 -1.82 -15.95 -14.61
N ALA A 57 -1.48 -15.35 -13.47
CA ALA A 57 -0.69 -14.10 -13.37
C ALA A 57 0.52 -14.23 -12.42
N GLN A 58 1.03 -15.44 -12.21
CA GLN A 58 2.13 -15.74 -11.28
C GLN A 58 3.40 -14.92 -11.57
N ASP A 59 3.77 -14.77 -12.84
CA ASP A 59 4.96 -13.99 -13.23
C ASP A 59 4.78 -12.50 -12.93
N LEU A 60 3.58 -11.96 -13.19
CA LEU A 60 3.25 -10.57 -12.85
C LEU A 60 3.28 -10.36 -11.34
N PHE A 61 2.74 -11.31 -10.57
CA PHE A 61 2.78 -11.25 -9.12
C PHE A 61 4.21 -11.28 -8.59
N LYS A 62 5.07 -12.17 -9.11
CA LYS A 62 6.48 -12.25 -8.73
C LYS A 62 7.22 -10.94 -8.99
N ASN A 63 7.07 -10.39 -10.20
CA ASN A 63 7.67 -9.10 -10.58
C ASN A 63 7.15 -7.96 -9.68
N LEU A 64 5.86 -7.95 -9.37
CA LEU A 64 5.27 -6.95 -8.48
C LEU A 64 5.86 -7.03 -7.07
N MET A 65 6.06 -8.23 -6.53
CA MET A 65 6.66 -8.43 -5.21
C MET A 65 8.12 -7.97 -5.18
N GLU A 66 8.90 -8.29 -6.21
CA GLU A 66 10.30 -7.86 -6.33
C GLU A 66 10.42 -6.33 -6.38
N LEU A 67 9.62 -5.68 -7.23
CA LEU A 67 9.59 -4.21 -7.32
C LEU A 67 9.14 -3.58 -5.99
N THR A 68 8.17 -4.18 -5.31
CA THR A 68 7.69 -3.70 -4.01
C THR A 68 8.79 -3.78 -2.95
N GLU A 69 9.50 -4.89 -2.89
CA GLU A 69 10.59 -5.09 -1.93
C GLU A 69 11.74 -4.11 -2.17
N ASN A 70 12.15 -3.95 -3.43
CA ASN A 70 13.16 -2.96 -3.80
C ASN A 70 12.71 -1.54 -3.47
N GLY A 71 11.44 -1.20 -3.75
CA GLY A 71 10.87 0.09 -3.40
C GLY A 71 10.87 0.36 -1.88
N ARG A 72 10.56 -0.65 -1.06
CA ARG A 72 10.60 -0.56 0.40
C ARG A 72 12.01 -0.32 0.92
N LYS A 73 13.01 -1.02 0.38
CA LYS A 73 14.43 -0.83 0.76
C LYS A 73 14.89 0.59 0.48
N VAL A 74 14.68 1.06 -0.75
CA VAL A 74 15.06 2.43 -1.16
C VAL A 74 14.34 3.47 -0.32
N TYR A 75 13.05 3.26 0.01
CA TYR A 75 12.32 4.17 0.87
C TYR A 75 12.85 4.18 2.31
N ALA A 76 13.15 3.02 2.88
CA ALA A 76 13.69 2.90 4.23
C ALA A 76 15.06 3.59 4.35
N GLU A 77 15.94 3.42 3.37
CA GLU A 77 17.23 4.11 3.30
C GLU A 77 17.04 5.63 3.26
N ARG A 78 16.16 6.13 2.37
CA ARG A 78 15.84 7.56 2.29
C ARG A 78 15.23 8.11 3.57
N TRP A 79 14.37 7.33 4.21
CA TRP A 79 13.73 7.71 5.48
C TRP A 79 14.76 7.82 6.60
N ASN A 80 15.68 6.87 6.70
CA ASN A 80 16.75 6.91 7.70
C ASN A 80 17.68 8.11 7.49
N ALA A 81 18.09 8.37 6.24
CA ALA A 81 18.91 9.53 5.91
C ALA A 81 18.19 10.86 6.25
N ALA A 82 16.89 10.95 5.98
CA ALA A 82 16.09 12.12 6.35
C ALA A 82 15.94 12.28 7.87
N GLN A 83 15.82 11.18 8.62
CA GLN A 83 15.76 11.19 10.08
C GLN A 83 17.07 11.66 10.71
N GLU A 84 18.21 11.24 10.16
CA GLU A 84 19.53 11.68 10.62
C GLU A 84 19.73 13.18 10.38
N ALA A 85 19.40 13.69 9.21
CA ALA A 85 19.48 15.11 8.90
C ALA A 85 18.63 15.98 9.86
N LEU A 86 17.44 15.51 10.25
CA LEU A 86 16.58 16.19 11.22
C LEU A 86 17.08 16.11 12.67
N ARG A 87 18.00 15.18 12.99
CA ARG A 87 18.61 15.06 14.33
C ARG A 87 19.88 15.89 14.47
N GLU A 88 20.48 16.28 13.36
CA GLU A 88 21.67 17.13 13.32
C GLU A 88 21.32 18.63 13.33
N GLU A 89 20.03 18.98 13.20
CA GLU A 89 19.46 20.31 13.44
C GLU A 89 19.05 20.52 14.91
#